data_AF-A0A5R2N511-F1
#
_entry.id   AF-A0A5R2N511-F1
#
_cell.length_a   1.000
_cell.length_b   1.000
_cell.length_c   1.000
_cell.angle_alpha   90.00
_cell.angle_beta   90.00
_cell.angle_gamma   90.00
#
_symmetry.space_group_name_H-M   'P 1'
#
loop_
_entity.id
_entity.type
_entity.pdbx_description
1 polymer ?
#
loop_
_entity_poly.entity_id
_entity_poly.type
_entity_poly.pdbx_seq_one_letter_code
_entity_poly.pdbx_strand_id
1 'polypeptide(L)'
;MRSLGMTATPSRTARIRALAQHDVAEAQRALTALLADLFGMNPGNVRINVDKYSLNSLNGFFDSDGQPYFFKFHQEEREEAMAGEYYRAEILSRAGLPVDQPVHMSAQPGEQILVYSRRVDPRFSDVLFALDTKDDAG
;
A
#
# COMPACT_ATOMS: atom_id res chain seq x y z
N MET A 1 29.44 14.74 -26.82
CA MET A 1 27.96 14.79 -26.89
C MET A 1 27.39 14.45 -25.52
N ARG A 2 26.83 15.41 -24.79
CA ARG A 2 26.03 15.13 -23.59
C ARG A 2 24.64 14.71 -24.07
N SER A 3 24.25 13.47 -23.80
CA SER A 3 22.86 13.05 -23.96
C SER A 3 22.02 13.85 -22.97
N LEU A 4 21.09 14.67 -23.48
CA LEU A 4 20.04 15.30 -22.69
C LEU A 4 19.17 14.18 -22.13
N GLY A 5 19.18 14.02 -20.81
CA GLY A 5 18.35 13.03 -20.12
C GLY A 5 16.88 13.30 -20.45
N MET A 6 16.28 12.39 -21.23
CA MET A 6 14.84 12.28 -21.32
C MET A 6 14.33 12.07 -19.90
N THR A 7 13.55 13.00 -19.36
CA THR A 7 12.82 12.78 -18.12
C THR A 7 11.87 11.62 -18.38
N ALA A 8 12.23 10.43 -17.92
CA ALA A 8 11.37 9.25 -18.02
C ALA A 8 10.03 9.60 -17.36
N THR A 9 8.92 9.27 -18.02
CA THR A 9 7.59 9.41 -17.43
C THR A 9 7.58 8.66 -16.09
N PRO A 10 7.18 9.30 -14.99
CA PRO A 10 7.16 8.63 -13.69
C PRO A 10 6.23 7.42 -13.75
N SER A 11 6.60 6.34 -13.06
CA SER A 11 5.76 5.16 -12.94
C SER A 11 4.40 5.51 -12.32
N ARG A 12 3.40 4.63 -12.47
CA ARG A 12 2.05 4.89 -11.97
C ARG A 12 2.05 5.02 -10.45
N THR A 13 2.75 4.15 -9.73
CA THR A 13 2.89 4.23 -8.27
C THR A 13 3.68 5.46 -7.83
N ALA A 14 4.73 5.85 -8.56
CA ALA A 14 5.47 7.09 -8.29
C ALA A 14 4.59 8.34 -8.48
N ARG A 15 3.81 8.38 -9.56
CA ARG A 15 2.84 9.46 -9.83
C ARG A 15 1.79 9.54 -8.72
N ILE A 16 1.19 8.42 -8.32
CA ILE A 16 0.19 8.38 -7.24
C ILE A 16 0.77 8.91 -5.94
N ARG A 17 1.99 8.48 -5.56
CA ARG A 17 2.64 8.97 -4.34
C ARG A 17 2.95 10.46 -4.39
N ALA A 18 3.44 10.96 -5.53
CA ALA A 18 3.68 12.39 -5.70
C ALA A 18 2.38 13.18 -5.51
N LEU A 19 1.30 12.78 -6.22
CA LEU A 19 -0.02 13.40 -6.10
C LEU A 19 -0.54 13.39 -4.66
N ALA A 20 -0.37 12.29 -3.92
CA ALA A 20 -0.88 12.20 -2.55
C ALA A 20 -0.32 13.26 -1.59
N GLN A 21 0.80 13.90 -1.94
CA GLN A 21 1.39 14.98 -1.14
C GLN A 21 0.75 16.36 -1.37
N HIS A 22 0.08 16.59 -2.50
CA HIS A 22 -0.42 17.92 -2.89
C HIS A 22 -1.81 17.94 -3.54
N ASP A 23 -2.27 16.82 -4.09
CA ASP A 23 -3.61 16.61 -4.64
C ASP A 23 -4.08 15.18 -4.33
N VAL A 24 -4.59 15.00 -3.11
CA VAL A 24 -5.10 13.71 -2.63
C VAL A 24 -6.26 13.19 -3.49
N ALA A 25 -7.09 14.08 -4.05
CA ALA A 25 -8.24 13.70 -4.86
C ALA A 25 -7.80 13.09 -6.20
N GLU A 26 -6.79 13.68 -6.86
CA GLU A 26 -6.20 13.11 -8.07
C GLU A 26 -5.43 11.83 -7.76
N ALA A 27 -4.75 11.74 -6.61
CA ALA A 27 -4.10 10.51 -6.17
C ALA A 27 -5.09 9.36 -5.99
N GLN A 28 -6.25 9.64 -5.36
CA GLN A 28 -7.33 8.66 -5.19
C GLN A 28 -7.88 8.20 -6.55
N ARG A 29 -8.14 9.12 -7.49
CA ARG A 29 -8.58 8.76 -8.86
C ARG A 29 -7.57 7.89 -9.59
N ALA A 30 -6.29 8.25 -9.54
CA ALA A 30 -5.23 7.50 -10.17
C ALA A 30 -5.06 6.10 -9.55
N LEU A 31 -5.25 5.97 -8.23
CA LEU A 31 -5.24 4.69 -7.53
C LEU A 31 -6.46 3.83 -7.89
N THR A 32 -7.66 4.41 -7.98
CA THR A 32 -8.86 3.70 -8.46
C THR A 32 -8.62 3.10 -9.85
N ALA A 33 -8.06 3.90 -10.77
CA ALA A 33 -7.72 3.42 -12.11
C ALA A 33 -6.66 2.30 -12.08
N LEU A 34 -5.64 2.41 -11.24
CA LEU A 34 -4.63 1.36 -11.07
C LEU A 34 -5.22 0.03 -10.62
N LEU A 35 -6.08 0.06 -9.60
CA LEU A 35 -6.73 -1.14 -9.06
C LEU A 35 -7.70 -1.76 -10.08
N ALA A 36 -8.41 -0.95 -10.85
CA ALA A 36 -9.28 -1.42 -11.93
C ALA A 36 -8.46 -2.09 -13.05
N ASP A 37 -7.38 -1.45 -13.50
CA ASP A 37 -6.56 -1.97 -14.60
C ASP A 37 -5.82 -3.27 -14.21
N LEU A 38 -5.27 -3.35 -13.00
CA LEU A 38 -4.50 -4.51 -12.56
C LEU A 38 -5.37 -5.71 -12.17
N PHE A 39 -6.51 -5.46 -11.52
CA PHE A 39 -7.26 -6.51 -10.84
C PHE A 39 -8.73 -6.60 -11.25
N GLY A 40 -9.22 -5.71 -12.13
CA GLY A 40 -10.63 -5.66 -12.52
C GLY A 40 -11.56 -5.25 -11.37
N MET A 41 -11.04 -4.67 -10.31
CA MET A 41 -11.83 -4.23 -9.16
C MET A 41 -12.60 -2.94 -9.49
N ASN A 42 -13.67 -2.67 -8.74
CA ASN A 42 -14.38 -1.39 -8.76
C ASN A 42 -14.24 -0.69 -7.39
N PRO A 43 -13.14 0.04 -7.12
CA PRO A 43 -12.89 0.66 -5.82
C PRO A 43 -13.80 1.87 -5.56
N GLY A 44 -14.54 1.83 -4.47
CA GLY A 44 -15.23 2.96 -3.85
C GLY A 44 -14.54 3.40 -2.55
N ASN A 45 -14.91 4.59 -2.06
CA ASN A 45 -14.44 5.13 -0.77
C ASN A 45 -12.92 5.08 -0.57
N VAL A 46 -12.14 5.25 -1.63
CA VAL A 46 -10.67 5.19 -1.57
C VAL A 46 -10.16 6.28 -0.64
N ARG A 47 -9.38 5.90 0.37
CA ARG A 47 -8.75 6.80 1.34
C ARG A 47 -7.27 6.49 1.40
N ILE A 48 -6.45 7.52 1.29
CA ILE A 48 -5.00 7.43 1.46
C ILE A 48 -4.66 7.89 2.87
N ASN A 49 -3.89 7.09 3.59
CA ASN A 49 -3.41 7.47 4.92
C ASN A 49 -2.30 8.52 4.77
N VAL A 50 -2.47 9.66 5.43
CA VAL A 50 -1.45 10.71 5.49
C VAL A 50 -0.63 10.50 6.75
N ASP A 51 0.51 9.85 6.62
CA ASP A 51 1.47 9.66 7.71
C ASP A 51 2.71 10.52 7.45
N LYS A 52 3.08 11.38 8.41
CA LYS A 52 4.26 12.25 8.36
C LYS A 52 5.58 11.47 8.25
N TYR A 53 5.57 10.16 8.48
CA TYR A 53 6.73 9.29 8.40
C TYR A 53 6.67 8.26 7.26
N SER A 54 5.67 8.34 6.39
CA SER A 54 5.62 7.52 5.17
C SER A 54 6.69 7.98 4.20
N LEU A 55 7.90 7.44 4.34
CA LEU A 55 9.07 7.75 3.52
C LEU A 55 8.75 7.51 2.04
N ASN A 56 8.92 6.27 1.61
CA ASN A 56 8.65 5.86 0.24
C ASN A 56 7.44 4.93 0.13
N SER A 57 6.66 4.80 1.20
CA SER A 57 5.46 3.99 1.23
C SER A 57 4.20 4.82 1.04
N LEU A 58 3.18 4.23 0.44
CA LEU A 58 1.81 4.75 0.48
C LEU A 58 0.86 3.60 0.78
N ASN A 59 -0.10 3.85 1.66
CA ASN A 59 -1.09 2.87 2.06
C ASN A 59 -2.44 3.53 2.35
N GLY A 60 -3.47 2.72 2.49
CA GLY A 60 -4.81 3.22 2.75
C GLY A 60 -5.86 2.13 2.63
N PHE A 61 -7.10 2.57 2.46
CA PHE A 61 -8.27 1.70 2.47
C PHE A 61 -9.18 2.01 1.28
N PHE A 62 -9.95 1.02 0.86
CA PHE A 62 -11.03 1.18 -0.11
C PHE A 62 -12.07 0.09 0.10
N ASP A 63 -13.25 0.25 -0.49
CA ASP A 63 -14.27 -0.80 -0.53
C ASP A 63 -14.44 -1.26 -1.98
N SER A 64 -14.70 -2.54 -2.23
CA SER A 64 -15.07 -3.04 -3.55
C SER A 64 -16.04 -4.20 -3.41
N ASP A 65 -17.13 -4.19 -4.19
CA ASP A 65 -18.20 -5.20 -4.12
C ASP A 65 -18.74 -5.44 -2.69
N GLY A 66 -18.85 -4.36 -1.91
CA GLY A 66 -19.32 -4.40 -0.52
C GLY A 66 -18.31 -4.94 0.50
N GLN A 67 -17.08 -5.24 0.08
CA GLN A 67 -16.01 -5.73 0.95
C GLN A 67 -14.94 -4.65 1.20
N PRO A 68 -14.47 -4.49 2.45
CA PRO A 68 -13.43 -3.53 2.76
C PRO A 68 -12.03 -4.13 2.56
N TYR A 69 -11.13 -3.30 2.03
CA TYR A 69 -9.74 -3.67 1.74
C TYR A 69 -8.75 -2.66 2.32
N PHE A 70 -7.53 -3.15 2.55
CA PHE A 70 -6.34 -2.36 2.82
C PHE A 70 -5.36 -2.55 1.67
N PHE A 71 -4.75 -1.46 1.21
CA PHE A 71 -3.68 -1.53 0.19
C PHE A 71 -2.39 -0.91 0.71
N LYS A 72 -1.28 -1.36 0.15
CA LYS A 72 0.04 -0.79 0.41
C LYS A 72 0.97 -1.00 -0.78
N PHE A 73 1.81 -0.01 -1.04
CA PHE A 73 2.98 -0.14 -1.90
C PHE A 73 4.16 0.67 -1.38
N HIS A 74 5.36 0.32 -1.85
CA HIS A 74 6.58 1.08 -1.68
C HIS A 74 7.07 1.56 -3.05
N GLN A 75 7.76 2.70 -3.09
CA GLN A 75 8.54 3.12 -4.24
C GLN A 75 10.02 3.11 -3.87
N GLU A 76 10.85 2.33 -4.53
CA GLU A 76 12.29 2.34 -4.26
C GLU A 76 13.09 2.85 -5.46
N GLU A 77 14.23 3.49 -5.19
CA GLU A 77 15.17 3.79 -6.27
C GLU A 77 15.65 2.47 -6.88
N ARG A 78 15.57 2.33 -8.21
CA ARG A 78 15.89 1.09 -8.93
C ARG A 78 14.94 -0.07 -8.62
N GLU A 79 13.64 0.21 -8.54
CA GLU A 79 12.56 -0.78 -8.42
C GLU A 79 12.70 -1.97 -9.41
N GLU A 80 13.18 -1.70 -10.63
CA GLU A 80 13.47 -2.72 -11.67
C GLU A 80 14.54 -3.74 -11.24
N ALA A 81 15.49 -3.35 -10.38
CA ALA A 81 16.55 -4.21 -9.87
C ALA A 81 16.14 -5.00 -8.61
N MET A 82 14.95 -4.74 -8.06
CA MET A 82 14.46 -5.31 -6.80
C MET A 82 13.35 -6.37 -6.98
N ALA A 83 13.33 -7.06 -8.12
CA ALA A 83 12.41 -8.16 -8.34
C ALA A 83 12.62 -9.26 -7.27
N GLY A 84 11.72 -9.39 -6.29
CA GLY A 84 11.70 -10.51 -5.35
C GLY A 84 11.37 -10.23 -3.88
N GLU A 85 11.23 -8.97 -3.44
CA GLU A 85 10.97 -8.72 -2.00
C GLU A 85 9.61 -9.22 -1.51
N TYR A 86 8.59 -9.22 -2.38
CA TYR A 86 7.25 -9.72 -2.06
C TYR A 86 7.16 -11.25 -1.95
N TYR A 87 8.26 -11.98 -2.23
CA TYR A 87 8.32 -13.44 -2.10
C TYR A 87 8.39 -13.93 -0.63
N ARG A 88 8.53 -13.02 0.34
CA ARG A 88 8.81 -13.41 1.74
C ARG A 88 7.58 -13.84 2.55
N ALA A 89 6.40 -13.28 2.29
CA ALA A 89 5.18 -13.67 3.02
C ALA A 89 4.81 -15.14 2.72
N GLU A 90 5.05 -15.61 1.49
CA GLU A 90 4.78 -16.98 1.10
C GLU A 90 5.71 -17.98 1.82
N ILE A 91 6.97 -17.61 2.05
CA ILE A 91 7.93 -18.42 2.81
C ILE A 91 7.41 -18.68 4.24
N LEU A 92 6.91 -17.64 4.91
CA LEU A 92 6.36 -17.76 6.26
C LEU A 92 5.10 -18.64 6.28
N SER A 93 4.21 -18.46 5.30
CA SER A 93 3.02 -19.29 5.15
C SER A 93 3.36 -20.77 4.91
N ARG A 94 4.32 -21.06 4.03
CA ARG A 94 4.80 -22.44 3.76
C ARG A 94 5.44 -23.09 5.00
N ALA A 95 5.97 -22.29 5.92
CA ALA A 95 6.47 -22.77 7.21
C ALA A 95 5.37 -22.99 8.27
N GLY A 96 4.09 -22.76 7.93
CA GLY A 96 2.95 -22.93 8.83
C GLY A 96 2.76 -21.78 9.81
N LEU A 97 3.43 -20.64 9.60
CA LEU A 97 3.26 -19.47 10.45
C LEU A 97 1.98 -18.70 10.08
N PRO A 98 1.24 -18.16 11.08
CA PRO A 98 0.04 -17.40 10.82
C PRO A 98 0.41 -16.02 10.28
N VAL A 99 0.38 -15.88 8.96
CA VAL A 99 0.65 -14.62 8.25
C VAL A 99 -0.51 -14.29 7.31
N ASP A 100 -0.93 -13.04 7.31
CA ASP A 100 -1.93 -12.55 6.36
C ASP A 100 -1.30 -12.49 4.96
N GLN A 101 -1.98 -13.07 3.97
CA GLN A 101 -1.58 -13.02 2.56
C GLN A 101 -2.41 -11.96 1.83
N PRO A 102 -1.83 -11.28 0.82
CA PRO A 102 -2.60 -10.41 -0.05
C PRO A 102 -3.62 -11.25 -0.85
N VAL A 103 -4.82 -10.70 -1.01
CA VAL A 103 -5.86 -11.27 -1.89
C VAL A 103 -5.65 -10.88 -3.35
N HIS A 104 -4.99 -9.74 -3.59
CA HIS A 104 -4.49 -9.33 -4.91
C HIS A 104 -3.08 -8.75 -4.77
N MET A 105 -2.22 -9.02 -5.76
CA MET A 105 -0.88 -8.48 -5.79
C MET A 105 -0.38 -8.22 -7.21
N SER A 106 0.37 -7.14 -7.37
CA SER A 106 1.24 -6.90 -8.53
C SER A 106 2.66 -6.70 -8.02
N ALA A 107 3.61 -7.38 -8.64
CA ALA A 107 5.05 -7.21 -8.42
C ALA A 107 5.74 -6.50 -9.60
N GLN A 108 4.97 -6.01 -10.58
CA GLN A 108 5.52 -5.35 -11.77
C GLN A 108 6.18 -4.02 -11.37
N PRO A 109 7.42 -3.76 -11.79
CA PRO A 109 8.09 -2.49 -11.51
C PRO A 109 7.22 -1.29 -11.94
N GLY A 110 7.01 -0.35 -11.03
CA GLY A 110 6.21 0.85 -11.28
C GLY A 110 4.69 0.68 -11.11
N GLU A 111 4.24 -0.55 -10.85
CA GLU A 111 2.86 -0.93 -10.57
C GLU A 111 2.78 -1.89 -9.37
N GLN A 112 3.83 -1.92 -8.53
CA GLN A 112 3.85 -2.75 -7.34
C GLN A 112 2.76 -2.31 -6.37
N ILE A 113 1.91 -3.26 -5.95
CA ILE A 113 0.86 -3.01 -4.98
C ILE A 113 0.37 -4.33 -4.39
N LEU A 114 0.11 -4.32 -3.08
CA LEU A 114 -0.54 -5.40 -2.36
C LEU A 114 -1.92 -4.95 -1.88
N VAL A 115 -2.90 -5.85 -1.97
CA VAL A 115 -4.26 -5.65 -1.47
C VAL A 115 -4.59 -6.79 -0.50
N TYR A 116 -5.06 -6.44 0.68
CA TYR A 116 -5.47 -7.34 1.75
C TYR A 116 -6.93 -7.12 2.09
N SER A 117 -7.63 -8.17 2.51
CA SER A 117 -8.90 -8.00 3.23
C SER A 117 -8.67 -7.15 4.47
N ARG A 118 -9.55 -6.17 4.73
CA ARG A 118 -9.38 -5.28 5.87
C ARG A 118 -9.63 -6.02 7.18
N ARG A 119 -8.65 -5.96 8.09
CA ARG A 119 -8.80 -6.36 9.49
C ARG A 119 -9.48 -5.26 10.30
N VAL A 120 -10.26 -5.67 11.30
CA VAL A 120 -10.87 -4.78 12.30
C VAL A 120 -10.32 -5.03 13.71
N ASP A 121 -9.46 -6.04 13.87
CA ASP A 121 -8.76 -6.33 15.11
C ASP A 121 -7.93 -5.12 15.55
N PRO A 122 -7.90 -4.78 16.85
CA PRO A 122 -7.08 -3.68 17.34
C PRO A 122 -5.61 -3.97 17.06
N ARG A 123 -4.84 -2.95 16.67
CA ARG A 123 -3.39 -3.13 16.52
C ARG A 123 -2.82 -3.42 17.89
N PHE A 124 -1.78 -4.25 17.94
CA PHE A 124 -1.11 -4.58 19.21
C PHE A 124 -0.67 -3.32 19.98
N SER A 125 -0.18 -2.30 19.28
CA SER A 125 0.15 -0.99 19.87
C SER A 125 -1.04 -0.27 20.50
N ASP A 126 -2.25 -0.39 19.90
CA ASP A 126 -3.45 0.23 20.44
C ASP A 126 -3.86 -0.47 21.74
N VAL A 127 -3.72 -1.80 21.79
CA VAL A 127 -3.96 -2.59 23.01
C VAL A 127 -2.98 -2.19 24.11
N LEU A 128 -1.68 -2.13 23.82
CA LEU A 128 -0.67 -1.72 24.79
C LEU A 128 -0.91 -0.30 25.29
N PHE A 129 -1.17 0.65 24.39
CA PHE A 129 -1.47 2.03 24.77
C PHE A 129 -2.71 2.12 25.66
N ALA A 130 -3.77 1.38 25.35
CA ALA A 130 -4.98 1.33 26.18
C ALA A 130 -4.74 0.69 27.56
N LEU A 131 -3.80 -0.24 27.68
CA LEU A 131 -3.38 -0.81 28.96
C LEU A 131 -2.52 0.18 29.77
N ASP A 132 -1.57 0.86 29.12
CA ASP A 132 -0.69 1.83 29.77
C ASP A 132 -1.42 3.10 30.23
N THR A 133 -2.53 3.45 29.57
CA THR A 133 -3.35 4.64 29.89
C THR A 133 -4.53 4.34 30.82
N LYS A 134 -4.76 3.08 31.20
CA LYS A 134 -5.68 2.77 32.30
C LYS A 134 -4.97 3.11 33.61
N ASP A 135 -5.44 4.15 34.29
CA ASP A 135 -5.02 4.45 35.66
C ASP A 135 -5.18 3.18 36.53
N ASP A 136 -4.12 2.84 37.27
CA ASP A 136 -4.24 1.94 38.41
C ASP A 136 -5.21 2.61 39.40
N ALA A 137 -6.46 2.17 39.39
CA ALA A 137 -7.42 2.50 40.44
C ALA A 137 -6.93 1.84 41.75
N GLY A 138 -6.01 2.54 42.41
CA GLY A 138 -5.60 2.27 43.79
C GLY A 138 -6.71 2.58 44.78
#